data_AF-A0A520HYH3-F1
#
_entry.id   AF-A0A520HYH3-F1
#
_cell.length_a   1.000
_cell.length_b   1.000
_cell.length_c   1.000
_cell.angle_alpha   90.00
_cell.angle_beta   90.00
_cell.angle_gamma   90.00
#
_symmetry.space_group_name_H-M   'P 1'
#
loop_
_entity.id
_entity.type
_entity.pdbx_description
1 polymer ?
#
loop_
_entity_poly.entity_id
_entity_poly.type
_entity_poly.pdbx_seq_one_letter_code
_entity_poly.pdbx_strand_id
1 'polypeptide(L)'
;MKWLIAAVLIWAAWHYLKPAGKRRMTAEEEQARATLGVSARAGVGEIRAAHRRLLSGVHPDRGGSADLARRVNAARDVLVGRGTD
;
A
#
# COMPACT_ATOMS: atom_id res chain seq x y z
N MET A 1 4.98 -45.86 -4.13
CA MET A 1 4.14 -44.90 -4.88
C MET A 1 3.60 -43.74 -4.03
N LYS A 2 3.08 -43.96 -2.79
CA LYS A 2 2.56 -42.89 -1.91
C LYS A 2 3.55 -41.75 -1.59
N TRP A 3 4.83 -42.06 -1.39
CA TRP A 3 5.85 -41.06 -1.04
C TRP A 3 6.18 -40.07 -2.16
N LEU A 4 5.96 -40.44 -3.42
CA LEU A 4 6.16 -39.53 -4.57
C LEU A 4 5.06 -38.46 -4.62
N ILE A 5 3.81 -38.85 -4.34
CA ILE A 5 2.68 -37.91 -4.28
C ILE A 5 2.87 -36.94 -3.11
N ALA A 6 3.29 -37.45 -1.95
CA ALA A 6 3.60 -36.60 -0.80
C ALA A 6 4.72 -35.60 -1.10
N ALA A 7 5.79 -36.01 -1.78
CA ALA A 7 6.88 -35.13 -2.18
C ALA A 7 6.43 -34.03 -3.17
N VAL A 8 5.58 -34.37 -4.14
CA VAL A 8 5.01 -33.39 -5.08
C VAL A 8 4.06 -32.43 -4.39
N LEU A 9 3.24 -32.91 -3.44
CA LEU A 9 2.34 -32.06 -2.66
C LEU A 9 3.11 -31.10 -1.75
N ILE A 10 4.21 -31.55 -1.13
CA ILE A 10 5.09 -30.70 -0.34
C ILE A 10 5.78 -29.68 -1.27
N TRP A 11 6.34 -30.11 -2.40
CA TRP A 11 6.98 -29.19 -3.36
C TRP A 11 6.00 -28.12 -3.88
N ALA A 12 4.78 -28.52 -4.25
CA ALA A 12 3.73 -27.60 -4.68
C ALA A 12 3.28 -26.68 -3.53
N ALA A 13 3.09 -27.20 -2.32
CA ALA A 13 2.74 -26.38 -1.17
C ALA A 13 3.82 -25.33 -0.88
N TRP A 14 5.10 -25.70 -0.91
CA TRP A 14 6.20 -24.74 -0.75
C TRP A 14 6.29 -23.73 -1.90
N HIS A 15 5.93 -24.13 -3.12
CA HIS A 15 5.99 -23.25 -4.27
C HIS A 15 4.84 -22.24 -4.31
N TYR A 16 3.65 -22.64 -3.84
CA TYR A 16 2.41 -21.86 -3.93
C TYR A 16 2.00 -21.19 -2.61
N LEU A 17 2.30 -21.76 -1.44
CA LEU A 17 2.20 -21.06 -0.16
C LEU A 17 3.50 -20.28 0.06
N LYS A 18 3.71 -19.21 -0.71
CA LYS A 18 4.60 -18.14 -0.27
C LYS A 18 3.83 -17.31 0.76
N PRO A 19 4.12 -17.40 2.06
CA PRO A 19 3.57 -16.42 3.00
C PRO A 19 4.03 -15.04 2.52
N ALA A 20 3.09 -14.13 2.28
CA ALA A 20 3.41 -12.74 2.04
C ALA A 20 4.20 -12.27 3.26
N GLY A 21 5.53 -12.18 3.10
CA GLY A 21 6.42 -11.83 4.19
C GLY A 21 5.91 -10.55 4.83
N LYS A 22 5.78 -10.53 6.16
CA LYS A 22 5.49 -9.30 6.91
C LYS A 22 6.62 -8.32 6.61
N ARG A 23 6.44 -7.49 5.59
CA ARG A 23 7.34 -6.38 5.33
C ARG A 23 7.24 -5.48 6.55
N ARG A 24 8.35 -5.32 7.26
CA ARG A 24 8.41 -4.47 8.45
C ARG A 24 8.08 -3.06 7.98
N MET A 25 6.93 -2.54 8.41
CA MET A 25 6.49 -1.20 8.04
C MET A 25 7.48 -0.19 8.58
N THR A 26 7.91 0.76 7.75
CA THR A 26 8.78 1.84 8.21
C THR A 26 7.95 2.90 8.93
N ALA A 27 8.59 3.69 9.80
CA ALA A 27 7.92 4.83 10.47
C ALA A 27 7.38 5.84 9.44
N GLU A 28 8.05 5.98 8.30
CA GLU A 28 7.62 6.84 7.20
C GLU A 28 6.35 6.30 6.50
N GLU A 29 6.28 4.99 6.26
CA GLU A 29 5.07 4.35 5.73
C GLU A 29 3.89 4.47 6.70
N GLU A 30 4.14 4.35 8.01
CA GLU A 30 3.10 4.54 9.03
C GLU A 30 2.55 5.96 9.03
N GLN A 31 3.44 6.96 9.01
CA GLN A 31 3.07 8.37 8.92
C GLN A 31 2.31 8.69 7.62
N ALA A 32 2.72 8.09 6.50
CA ALA A 32 2.04 8.24 5.22
C ALA A 32 0.62 7.64 5.25
N ARG A 33 0.46 6.46 5.86
CA ARG A 33 -0.86 5.83 6.03
C ARG A 33 -1.76 6.64 6.93
N ALA A 34 -1.23 7.20 8.03
CA ALA A 34 -1.97 8.10 8.91
C ALA A 34 -2.41 9.37 8.16
N THR A 35 -1.53 9.94 7.34
CA THR A 35 -1.84 11.12 6.52
C THR A 35 -2.97 10.84 5.51
N LEU A 36 -3.01 9.64 4.93
CA LEU A 36 -4.07 9.23 4.00
C LEU A 36 -5.31 8.64 4.68
N GLY A 37 -5.28 8.41 5.99
CA GLY A 37 -6.36 7.76 6.73
C GLY A 37 -6.62 6.31 6.31
N VAL A 38 -5.57 5.58 5.91
CA VAL A 38 -5.69 4.20 5.43
C VAL A 38 -5.08 3.19 6.40
N SER A 39 -5.61 1.96 6.38
CA SER A 39 -5.11 0.86 7.21
C SER A 39 -3.68 0.46 6.86
N ALA A 40 -2.96 -0.12 7.83
CA ALA A 40 -1.69 -0.84 7.61
C ALA A 40 -1.82 -1.96 6.57
N ARG A 41 -3.01 -2.54 6.41
CA ARG A 41 -3.32 -3.57 5.41
C ARG A 41 -3.86 -3.02 4.10
N ALA A 42 -4.01 -1.70 3.98
CA ALA A 42 -4.61 -1.10 2.79
C ALA A 42 -3.76 -1.37 1.55
N GLY A 43 -4.42 -1.87 0.51
CA GLY A 43 -3.81 -2.16 -0.78
C GLY A 43 -3.61 -0.90 -1.63
N VAL A 44 -2.89 -1.05 -2.74
CA VAL A 44 -2.59 0.07 -3.67
C VAL A 44 -3.86 0.78 -4.16
N GLY A 45 -4.93 0.01 -4.47
CA GLY A 45 -6.20 0.58 -4.93
C GLY A 45 -6.87 1.48 -3.89
N GLU A 46 -6.86 1.05 -2.62
CA GLU A 46 -7.42 1.81 -1.50
C GLU A 46 -6.60 3.07 -1.22
N ILE A 47 -5.26 2.96 -1.25
CA ILE A 47 -4.35 4.10 -1.09
C ILE A 47 -4.62 5.17 -2.16
N ARG A 48 -4.75 4.77 -3.44
CA ARG A 48 -5.07 5.70 -4.53
C ARG A 48 -6.46 6.32 -4.38
N ALA A 49 -7.45 5.54 -3.96
CA ALA A 49 -8.80 6.04 -3.75
C ALA A 49 -8.87 7.06 -2.59
N ALA A 50 -8.14 6.82 -1.50
CA ALA A 50 -8.02 7.75 -0.39
C ALA A 50 -7.29 9.03 -0.80
N HIS A 51 -6.17 8.90 -1.53
CA HIS A 51 -5.42 10.03 -2.08
C HIS A 51 -6.29 10.93 -2.95
N ARG A 52 -7.04 10.39 -3.93
CA ARG A 52 -7.92 11.20 -4.79
C ARG A 52 -9.00 11.94 -3.99
N ARG A 53 -9.62 11.27 -3.02
CA ARG A 53 -10.63 11.88 -2.14
C ARG A 53 -10.04 13.04 -1.35
N LEU A 54 -8.91 12.81 -0.66
CA LEU A 54 -8.22 13.83 0.13
C LEU A 54 -7.74 14.99 -0.73
N LEU A 55 -7.06 14.71 -1.85
CA LEU A 55 -6.50 15.73 -2.73
C LEU A 55 -7.60 16.66 -3.28
N SER A 56 -8.77 16.11 -3.61
CA SER A 56 -9.90 16.91 -4.08
C SER A 56 -10.39 17.94 -3.04
N GLY A 57 -10.30 17.61 -1.75
CA GLY A 57 -10.69 18.47 -0.64
C GLY A 57 -9.60 19.44 -0.17
N VAL A 58 -8.32 19.11 -0.32
CA VAL A 58 -7.20 19.99 0.10
C VAL A 58 -6.65 20.88 -1.01
N HIS A 59 -7.19 20.79 -2.23
CA HIS A 59 -6.70 21.58 -3.36
C HIS A 59 -6.91 23.09 -3.15
N PRO A 60 -5.91 23.95 -3.39
CA PRO A 60 -6.02 25.39 -3.21
C PRO A 60 -7.16 26.02 -4.01
N ASP A 61 -7.41 25.55 -5.23
CA ASP A 61 -8.52 26.02 -6.08
C ASP A 61 -9.91 25.81 -5.47
N ARG A 62 -10.05 24.96 -4.44
CA ARG A 62 -11.29 24.72 -3.71
C ARG A 62 -11.25 25.27 -2.27
N GLY A 63 -10.35 26.22 -1.99
CA GLY A 63 -10.16 26.79 -0.66
C GLY A 63 -9.29 25.93 0.27
N GLY A 64 -8.58 24.94 -0.28
CA GLY A 64 -7.60 24.15 0.45
C GLY A 64 -6.24 24.82 0.55
N SER A 65 -5.22 24.06 0.98
CA SER A 65 -3.85 24.56 1.17
C SER A 65 -2.87 23.81 0.27
N ALA A 66 -2.01 24.56 -0.42
CA ALA A 66 -0.91 24.01 -1.19
C ALA A 66 -0.01 23.11 -0.32
N ASP A 67 0.21 23.47 0.94
CA ASP A 67 1.03 22.67 1.86
C ASP A 67 0.36 21.34 2.24
N LEU A 68 -0.97 21.36 2.45
CA LEU A 68 -1.72 20.13 2.69
C LEU A 68 -1.73 19.23 1.46
N ALA A 69 -1.93 19.80 0.27
CA ALA A 69 -1.84 19.06 -0.99
C ALA A 69 -0.46 18.42 -1.17
N ARG A 70 0.63 19.15 -0.88
CA ARG A 70 2.00 18.61 -0.90
C ARG A 70 2.18 17.44 0.06
N ARG A 71 1.67 17.54 1.30
CA ARG A 71 1.73 16.44 2.30
C ARG A 71 0.97 15.20 1.84
N VAL A 72 -0.23 15.38 1.28
CA VAL A 72 -1.04 14.27 0.74
C VAL A 72 -0.35 13.58 -0.44
N ASN A 73 0.29 14.34 -1.33
CA ASN A 73 1.06 13.79 -2.44
C ASN A 73 2.29 13.02 -1.96
N ALA A 74 3.04 13.58 -1.02
CA ALA A 74 4.21 12.92 -0.43
C ALA A 74 3.84 11.58 0.23
N ALA A 75 2.72 11.53 0.96
CA ALA A 75 2.23 10.31 1.58
C ALA A 75 1.88 9.22 0.55
N ARG A 76 1.25 9.59 -0.58
CA ARG A 76 1.01 8.66 -1.69
C ARG A 76 2.32 8.15 -2.28
N ASP A 77 3.28 9.02 -2.50
CA ASP A 77 4.57 8.67 -3.09
C ASP A 77 5.37 7.69 -2.21
N VAL A 78 5.33 7.84 -0.89
CA VAL A 78 5.94 6.89 0.05
C VAL A 78 5.34 5.49 -0.09
N LEU A 79 4.01 5.39 -0.25
CA LEU A 79 3.31 4.10 -0.19
C LEU A 79 3.23 3.37 -1.54
N VAL A 80 3.16 4.09 -2.65
CA VAL A 80 2.97 3.49 -3.99
C VAL A 80 4.02 3.92 -5.02
N GLY A 81 4.97 4.77 -4.64
CA GLY A 81 6.00 5.29 -5.53
C GLY A 81 5.50 6.42 -6.44
N ARG A 82 6.43 7.25 -6.93
CA ARG A 82 6.17 8.29 -7.94
C ARG A 82 5.99 7.62 -9.31
N GLY A 83 4.77 7.63 -9.86
CA GLY A 83 4.52 7.18 -11.25
C GLY A 83 4.20 5.70 -11.48
N THR A 84 3.60 4.98 -10.53
CA THR A 84 2.98 3.67 -10.87
C THR A 84 1.61 3.86 -11.51
N ASP A 85 1.56 4.45 -12.69
CA ASP A 85 0.34 4.53 -13.50
C ASP A 85 0.52 3.63 -14.74
#